data_AF-A0A562IKA6-F1
#
_entry.id   AF-A0A562IKA6-F1
#
_cell.length_a   1.000
_cell.length_b   1.000
_cell.length_c   1.000
_cell.angle_alpha   90.00
_cell.angle_beta   90.00
_cell.angle_gamma   90.00
#
_symmetry.space_group_name_H-M   'P 1'
#
loop_
_entity.id
_entity.type
_entity.pdbx_description
1 polymer ?
#
loop_
_entity_poly.entity_id
_entity_poly.type
_entity_poly.pdbx_seq_one_letter_code
_entity_poly.pdbx_strand_id
1 'polypeptide(L)'
;MSAPFRPGPPPGARPVPPPGPRPAPPRPAAVGDVEDARHPAVDAAVRAMANAEALSPADQIPQYEAAYQTLRETLATIDQS
;
A
#
# COMPACT_ATOMS: atom_id res chain seq x y z
N MET A 1 48.70 3.90 -17.28
CA MET A 1 48.54 2.67 -18.09
C MET A 1 47.29 1.94 -17.62
N SER A 2 46.33 1.71 -18.51
CA SER A 2 45.03 1.06 -18.22
C SER A 2 45.17 -0.48 -18.24
N ALA A 3 44.58 -1.17 -17.26
CA ALA A 3 44.60 -2.64 -17.17
C ALA A 3 43.54 -3.28 -18.09
N PRO A 4 43.77 -4.49 -18.65
CA PRO A 4 42.81 -5.13 -19.55
C PRO A 4 41.60 -5.70 -18.80
N PHE A 5 40.41 -5.34 -19.27
CA PHE A 5 39.12 -5.90 -18.87
C PHE A 5 39.06 -7.38 -19.28
N ARG A 6 38.90 -8.31 -18.33
CA ARG A 6 38.60 -9.71 -18.61
C ARG A 6 37.09 -9.94 -18.45
N PRO A 7 36.35 -10.31 -19.51
CA PRO A 7 34.96 -10.72 -19.39
C PRO A 7 34.86 -12.00 -18.54
N GLY A 8 33.98 -12.01 -17.55
CA GLY A 8 33.68 -13.19 -16.75
C GLY A 8 32.94 -14.27 -17.56
N PRO A 9 33.01 -15.55 -17.14
CA PRO A 9 32.30 -16.64 -17.82
C PRO A 9 30.77 -16.44 -17.73
N PRO A 10 30.01 -16.87 -18.75
CA PRO A 10 28.55 -16.75 -18.73
C PRO A 10 27.95 -17.57 -17.58
N PRO A 11 26.94 -17.06 -16.86
CA PRO A 11 26.25 -17.84 -15.83
C PRO A 11 25.61 -19.08 -16.47
N GLY A 12 26.08 -20.25 -16.06
CA GLY A 12 25.55 -21.53 -16.53
C GLY A 12 24.05 -21.64 -16.25
N ALA A 13 23.29 -22.03 -17.27
CA ALA A 13 21.86 -22.29 -17.16
C ALA A 13 21.63 -23.42 -16.14
N ARG A 14 21.14 -23.06 -14.95
CA ARG A 14 20.66 -24.04 -13.97
C ARG A 14 19.28 -24.53 -14.44
N PRO A 15 19.03 -25.86 -14.47
CA PRO A 15 17.70 -26.39 -14.77
C PRO A 15 16.68 -25.85 -13.76
N VAL A 16 15.59 -25.27 -14.26
CA VAL A 16 14.46 -24.85 -13.42
C VAL A 16 13.68 -26.10 -12.99
N PRO A 17 13.43 -26.33 -11.69
CA PRO A 17 12.53 -27.39 -11.26
C PRO A 17 11.08 -27.06 -11.71
N PRO A 18 10.26 -28.07 -12.01
CA PRO A 18 8.88 -27.87 -12.45
C PRO A 18 8.07 -27.16 -11.34
N PRO A 19 7.12 -26.28 -11.69
CA PRO A 19 6.27 -25.63 -10.70
C PRO A 19 5.36 -26.69 -10.05
N GLY A 20 5.67 -27.06 -8.81
CA GLY A 20 4.76 -27.82 -7.96
C GLY A 20 3.50 -27.00 -7.64
N PRO A 21 2.42 -27.65 -7.15
CA PRO A 21 1.20 -26.95 -6.76
C PRO A 21 1.54 -25.93 -5.66
N ARG A 22 1.53 -24.64 -6.03
CA ARG A 22 1.66 -23.55 -5.06
C ARG A 22 0.40 -23.56 -4.17
N PRO A 23 0.56 -23.48 -2.84
CA PRO A 23 -0.57 -23.20 -1.95
C PRO A 23 -1.33 -21.98 -2.45
N ALA A 24 -2.66 -22.06 -2.48
CA ALA A 24 -3.49 -20.93 -2.85
C ALA A 24 -3.17 -19.73 -1.93
N PRO A 25 -3.19 -18.49 -2.46
CA PRO A 25 -3.08 -17.32 -1.60
C PRO A 25 -4.22 -17.34 -0.57
N PRO A 26 -3.97 -16.90 0.68
CA PRO A 26 -5.02 -16.81 1.68
C PRO A 26 -6.15 -15.94 1.10
N ARG A 27 -7.39 -16.45 1.17
CA ARG A 27 -8.58 -15.65 0.87
C ARG A 27 -8.57 -14.46 1.82
N PRO A 28 -8.86 -13.23 1.35
CA PRO A 28 -9.06 -12.11 2.27
C PRO A 28 -10.11 -12.52 3.30
N ALA A 29 -9.77 -12.36 4.57
CA ALA A 29 -10.69 -12.62 5.67
C ALA A 29 -12.01 -11.91 5.39
N ALA A 30 -13.13 -12.60 5.63
CA ALA A 30 -14.45 -12.03 5.43
C ALA A 30 -14.54 -10.68 6.15
N VAL A 31 -14.92 -9.64 5.41
CA VAL A 31 -15.13 -8.24 5.84
C VAL A 31 -16.17 -8.06 6.97
N GLY A 32 -16.64 -9.15 7.59
CA GLY A 32 -17.72 -9.17 8.56
C GLY A 32 -17.40 -8.53 9.91
N ASP A 33 -16.14 -8.49 10.33
CA ASP A 33 -15.73 -7.83 11.59
C ASP A 33 -15.38 -6.34 11.39
N VAL A 34 -15.10 -5.92 10.15
CA VAL A 34 -14.78 -4.51 9.84
C VAL A 34 -16.06 -3.68 9.82
N GLU A 35 -17.22 -4.28 9.57
CA GLU A 35 -18.48 -3.55 9.43
C GLU A 35 -18.98 -2.95 10.75
N ASP A 36 -18.71 -3.60 11.88
CA ASP A 36 -19.08 -3.12 13.23
C ASP A 36 -18.06 -2.10 13.79
N ALA A 37 -16.78 -2.19 13.36
CA ALA A 37 -15.71 -1.28 13.73
C ALA A 37 -15.55 -0.08 12.76
N ARG A 38 -16.40 0.04 11.73
CA ARG A 38 -16.34 1.13 10.75
C ARG A 38 -16.85 2.43 11.36
N HIS A 39 -15.94 3.39 11.53
CA HIS A 39 -16.30 4.73 11.97
C HIS A 39 -16.62 5.61 10.75
N PRO A 40 -17.86 6.13 10.60
CA PRO A 40 -18.29 6.81 9.37
C PRO A 40 -17.42 8.02 9.00
N ALA A 41 -16.87 8.73 9.99
CA ALA A 41 -15.93 9.83 9.75
C ALA A 41 -14.56 9.34 9.24
N VAL A 42 -14.10 8.16 9.68
CA VAL A 42 -12.85 7.56 9.20
C VAL A 42 -13.02 7.09 7.75
N ASP A 43 -14.15 6.46 7.43
CA ASP A 43 -14.48 6.05 6.07
C ASP A 43 -14.56 7.24 5.09
N ALA A 44 -15.14 8.35 5.53
CA ALA A 44 -15.19 9.58 4.75
C ALA A 44 -13.79 10.15 4.49
N ALA A 45 -12.91 10.14 5.49
CA ALA A 45 -11.52 10.60 5.34
C ALA A 45 -10.72 9.70 4.38
N VAL A 46 -10.85 8.38 4.48
CA VAL A 46 -10.19 7.42 3.57
C VAL A 46 -10.67 7.62 2.13
N ARG A 47 -11.98 7.81 1.93
CA ARG A 47 -12.54 8.10 0.60
C ARG A 47 -12.04 9.45 0.05
N ALA A 48 -11.89 10.46 0.91
CA ALA A 48 -11.34 11.76 0.51
C ALA A 48 -9.87 11.64 0.05
N MET A 49 -9.05 10.83 0.74
CA MET A 49 -7.67 10.54 0.32
C MET A 49 -7.62 9.82 -1.03
N ALA A 50 -8.48 8.83 -1.26
CA ALA A 50 -8.57 8.14 -2.54
C ALA A 50 -9.00 9.07 -3.70
N ASN A 51 -9.93 10.00 -3.44
CA ASN A 51 -10.32 11.02 -4.42
C ASN A 51 -9.21 12.03 -4.70
N ALA A 52 -8.35 12.31 -3.71
CA ALA A 52 -7.24 13.25 -3.85
C ALA A 52 -6.19 12.76 -4.86
N GLU A 53 -6.01 11.44 -5.03
CA GLU A 53 -5.08 10.87 -6.02
C GLU A 53 -5.39 11.29 -7.46
N ALA A 54 -6.66 11.58 -7.76
CA ALA A 54 -7.10 12.02 -9.08
C ALA A 54 -6.92 13.53 -9.31
N LEU A 55 -6.52 14.30 -8.28
CA LEU A 55 -6.31 15.74 -8.38
C LEU A 55 -5.00 16.07 -9.09
N SER A 56 -4.88 17.31 -9.57
CA SER A 56 -3.64 17.85 -10.10
C SER A 56 -2.54 17.81 -9.02
N PRO A 57 -1.26 17.58 -9.37
CA PRO A 57 -0.18 17.51 -8.39
C PRO A 57 -0.08 18.72 -7.44
N ALA A 58 -0.48 19.91 -7.90
CA ALA A 58 -0.54 21.11 -7.08
C ALA A 58 -1.60 21.04 -5.95
N ASP A 59 -2.68 20.32 -6.18
CA ASP A 59 -3.83 20.21 -5.26
C ASP A 59 -3.76 18.96 -4.37
N GLN A 60 -2.91 17.98 -4.73
CA GLN A 60 -2.75 16.73 -3.99
C GLN A 60 -2.25 16.95 -2.56
N ILE A 61 -1.22 17.78 -2.36
CA ILE A 61 -0.64 18.01 -1.03
C ILE A 61 -1.63 18.72 -0.08
N PRO A 62 -2.25 19.87 -0.46
CA PRO A 62 -3.24 20.53 0.39
C PRO A 62 -4.41 19.60 0.78
N GLN A 63 -4.88 18.77 -0.15
CA GLN A 63 -5.99 17.87 0.11
C GLN A 63 -5.61 16.69 1.01
N TYR A 64 -4.41 16.13 0.83
CA TYR A 64 -3.88 15.08 1.69
C TYR A 64 -3.69 15.57 3.13
N GLU A 65 -3.18 16.80 3.30
CA GLU A 65 -3.01 17.43 4.61
C GLU A 65 -4.35 17.67 5.32
N ALA A 66 -5.36 18.16 4.59
CA ALA A 66 -6.71 18.36 5.13
C ALA A 66 -7.32 17.02 5.61
N ALA A 67 -7.23 15.97 4.78
CA ALA A 67 -7.74 14.65 5.14
C ALA A 67 -7.00 14.05 6.35
N TYR A 68 -5.67 14.23 6.42
CA TYR A 68 -4.86 13.76 7.53
C TYR A 68 -5.24 14.44 8.86
N GLN A 69 -5.46 15.76 8.86
CA GLN A 69 -5.86 16.47 10.07
C GLN A 69 -7.21 15.97 10.61
N THR A 70 -8.21 15.82 9.74
CA THR A 70 -9.52 15.27 10.13
C THR A 70 -9.41 13.85 10.67
N LEU A 71 -8.58 13.01 10.07
CA LEU A 71 -8.35 11.64 10.54
C LEU A 71 -7.72 11.67 11.94
N ARG A 72 -6.71 12.50 12.18
CA ARG A 72 -6.06 12.63 13.49
C ARG A 72 -7.06 13.08 14.57
N GLU A 73 -7.91 14.05 14.26
CA GLU A 73 -8.88 14.59 15.23
C GLU A 73 -9.93 13.55 15.59
N THR A 74 -10.39 12.79 14.59
CA THR A 74 -11.33 11.69 14.78
C THR A 74 -10.73 10.60 15.65
N LEU A 75 -9.50 10.18 15.35
CA LEU A 75 -8.81 9.15 16.13
C LEU A 75 -8.54 9.60 17.57
N ALA A 76 -8.13 10.86 17.78
CA ALA A 76 -7.94 11.41 19.11
C ALA A 76 -9.25 11.45 19.92
N THR A 77 -10.38 11.71 19.26
CA THR A 77 -11.70 11.70 19.92
C THR A 77 -12.10 10.29 20.35
N ILE A 78 -11.85 9.29 19.50
CA ILE A 78 -12.13 7.87 19.80
C ILE A 78 -11.23 7.35 20.93
N ASP A 79 -9.96 7.75 20.95
CA ASP A 79 -9.01 7.34 22.00
C ASP A 79 -9.40 7.88 23.40
N GLN A 80 -10.09 9.03 23.44
CA GLN A 80 -10.54 9.67 24.68
C GLN A 80 -11.89 9.15 25.23
N SER A 81 -12.63 8.34 24.45
CA SER A 81 -13.95 7.80 24.82
C SER A 81 -13.87 6.40 25.39
#